data_AF-A0A2N2JH19-F1
#
_entry.id   AF-A0A2N2JH19-F1
#
_cell.length_a   1.000
_cell.length_b   1.000
_cell.length_c   1.000
_cell.angle_alpha   90.00
_cell.angle_beta   90.00
_cell.angle_gamma   90.00
#
_symmetry.space_group_name_H-M   'P 1'
#
loop_
_entity.id
_entity.type
_entity.pdbx_description
1 polymer ?
#
loop_
_entity_poly.entity_id
_entity_poly.type
_entity_poly.pdbx_seq_one_letter_code
_entity_poly.pdbx_strand_id
1 'polypeptide(L)'
;MDARHIAGAALGLALTAACVGLVGGASREPQRHLLADDAGAIQEIVIHYVPSAADLSAPVYRELLAALPDDVVAWVVVPDMAAFDDLARRLGDVRPTLVPVPVGHAMTTWSRDRWLALAPDDPSDPVTLLLPSAEDGAEAWPARAGDAQTGRDLAAHPFTRAVSERSALYFDGGDFVADAETAFVTPRVLRRNMSRVVADRAHLQHALEVTLGRRVVVLADAPEHHAGMFMMPIGGRRMLVGDPSLAAALVSDPEALIPAGGGADLSAATQARFDAVADAVTAAGYTVTRIPLVPGRDGRTWWTWLNGLLETRAGEPIVYMPTFDAPPALRAAAEAVWRDAGFTVRGVDATTAYTHFGSLRCLVNVLRRG
;
A
#
# COMPACT_ATOMS: atom_id res chain seq x y z
N MET A 1 -63.65 13.33 18.66
CA MET A 1 -62.60 14.15 18.02
C MET A 1 -63.25 15.01 16.96
N ASP A 2 -63.08 16.33 17.03
CA ASP A 2 -63.61 17.27 16.04
C ASP A 2 -62.89 17.07 14.68
N ALA A 3 -63.64 17.12 13.58
CA ALA A 3 -63.15 16.90 12.21
C ALA A 3 -61.96 17.81 11.86
N ARG A 4 -61.86 18.98 12.49
CA ARG A 4 -60.74 19.91 12.36
C ARG A 4 -59.42 19.34 12.88
N HIS A 5 -59.45 18.53 13.93
CA HIS A 5 -58.25 17.89 14.49
C HIS A 5 -57.75 16.74 13.61
N ILE A 6 -58.67 16.01 12.97
CA ILE A 6 -58.34 14.93 12.03
C ILE A 6 -57.72 15.53 10.76
N ALA A 7 -58.31 16.62 10.24
CA ALA A 7 -57.77 17.32 9.06
C ALA A 7 -56.38 17.92 9.34
N GLY A 8 -56.17 18.53 10.51
CA GLY A 8 -54.86 19.06 10.92
C GLY A 8 -53.79 17.97 11.05
N ALA A 9 -54.13 16.82 11.64
CA ALA A 9 -53.21 15.69 11.78
C ALA A 9 -52.85 15.07 10.42
N ALA A 10 -53.82 14.91 9.52
CA ALA A 10 -53.60 14.39 8.18
C ALA A 10 -52.72 15.33 7.33
N LEU A 11 -52.95 16.65 7.42
CA LEU A 11 -52.14 17.64 6.73
C LEU A 11 -50.70 17.69 7.26
N GLY A 12 -50.54 17.57 8.59
CA GLY A 12 -49.23 17.47 9.23
C GLY A 12 -48.45 16.25 8.76
N LEU A 13 -49.08 15.07 8.73
CA LEU A 13 -48.46 13.84 8.25
C LEU A 13 -48.09 13.91 6.76
N ALA A 14 -48.95 14.50 5.93
CA ALA A 14 -48.67 14.68 4.51
C ALA A 14 -47.48 15.63 4.26
N LEU A 15 -47.40 16.72 5.01
CA LEU A 15 -46.27 17.66 4.95
C LEU A 15 -44.97 17.03 5.47
N THR A 16 -45.02 16.27 6.56
CA THR A 16 -43.84 15.52 7.05
C THR A 16 -43.37 14.48 6.03
N ALA A 17 -44.29 13.73 5.42
CA ALA A 17 -43.95 12.75 4.39
C ALA A 17 -43.38 13.42 3.12
N ALA A 18 -43.91 14.57 2.71
CA ALA A 18 -43.38 15.34 1.59
C ALA A 18 -41.98 15.92 1.89
N CYS A 19 -41.75 16.44 3.11
CA CYS A 19 -40.44 16.89 3.54
C CYS A 19 -39.43 15.73 3.63
N VAL A 20 -39.84 14.56 4.13
CA VAL A 20 -38.99 13.35 4.16
C VAL A 20 -38.73 12.83 2.74
N GLY A 21 -39.67 12.95 1.80
CA GLY A 21 -39.46 12.58 0.39
C GLY A 21 -38.52 13.53 -0.35
N LEU A 22 -38.55 14.83 -0.02
CA LEU A 22 -37.67 15.86 -0.60
C LEU A 22 -36.26 15.85 0.00
N VAL A 23 -36.12 15.42 1.26
CA VAL A 23 -34.81 15.22 1.93
C VAL A 23 -34.29 13.79 1.73
N GLY A 24 -35.17 12.83 1.44
CA GLY A 24 -34.89 11.41 1.25
C GLY A 24 -34.25 11.05 -0.09
N GLY A 25 -34.05 12.05 -0.97
CA GLY A 25 -33.07 11.99 -2.05
C GLY A 25 -31.65 12.20 -1.54
N ALA A 26 -31.30 11.68 -0.35
CA ALA A 26 -29.91 11.58 0.07
C ALA A 26 -29.24 10.67 -0.97
N SER A 27 -28.57 11.28 -1.93
CA SER A 27 -27.65 10.62 -2.84
C SER A 27 -26.78 9.74 -1.96
N ARG A 28 -27.04 8.42 -2.00
CA ARG A 28 -26.30 7.43 -1.23
C ARG A 28 -24.84 7.67 -1.59
N GLU A 29 -24.04 8.16 -0.64
CA GLU A 29 -22.63 8.38 -0.92
C GLU A 29 -22.08 7.06 -1.46
N PRO A 30 -21.37 7.08 -2.61
CA PRO A 30 -20.82 5.87 -3.17
C PRO A 30 -20.00 5.19 -2.07
N GLN A 31 -20.35 3.94 -1.76
CA GLN A 31 -19.56 3.15 -0.85
C GLN A 31 -18.24 2.84 -1.55
N ARG A 32 -17.15 3.12 -0.84
CA ARG A 32 -15.78 2.93 -1.30
C ARG A 32 -15.04 2.19 -0.23
N HIS A 33 -14.07 1.39 -0.64
CA HIS A 33 -13.30 0.57 0.27
C HIS A 33 -11.84 0.55 -0.14
N LEU A 34 -10.94 0.49 0.84
CA LEU A 34 -9.51 0.37 0.59
C LEU A 34 -9.26 -0.85 -0.32
N LEU A 35 -8.52 -0.60 -1.40
CA LEU A 35 -8.13 -1.64 -2.35
C LEU A 35 -7.30 -2.70 -1.63
N ALA A 36 -7.79 -3.93 -1.65
CA ALA A 36 -7.12 -5.07 -1.04
C ALA A 36 -5.82 -5.40 -1.79
N ASP A 37 -4.76 -5.77 -1.06
CA ASP A 37 -3.47 -6.16 -1.63
C ASP A 37 -3.52 -7.53 -2.30
N ASP A 38 -4.43 -8.41 -1.89
CA ASP A 38 -4.56 -9.82 -2.29
C ASP A 38 -5.70 -10.09 -3.29
N ALA A 39 -6.43 -9.06 -3.71
CA ALA A 39 -7.60 -9.22 -4.59
C ALA A 39 -7.25 -9.24 -6.08
N GLY A 40 -7.95 -10.09 -6.83
CA GLY A 40 -8.16 -9.95 -8.28
C GLY A 40 -6.89 -9.84 -9.16
N ALA A 41 -7.10 -9.65 -10.45
CA ALA A 41 -6.02 -9.42 -11.39
C ALA A 41 -5.57 -7.95 -11.31
N ILE A 42 -4.27 -7.65 -11.35
CA ILE A 42 -3.81 -6.25 -11.44
C ILE A 42 -4.16 -5.73 -12.83
N GLN A 43 -4.82 -4.58 -12.92
CA GLN A 43 -5.16 -3.93 -14.19
C GLN A 43 -4.35 -2.66 -14.41
N GLU A 44 -4.19 -1.86 -13.35
CA GLU A 44 -3.49 -0.58 -13.43
C GLU A 44 -2.53 -0.43 -12.26
N ILE A 45 -1.28 -0.07 -12.57
CA ILE A 45 -0.27 0.31 -11.58
C ILE A 45 0.19 1.73 -11.79
N VAL A 46 0.77 2.32 -10.75
CA VAL A 46 1.39 3.65 -10.78
C VAL A 46 2.83 3.53 -10.30
N ILE A 47 3.74 4.01 -11.14
CA ILE A 47 5.16 4.15 -10.82
C ILE A 47 5.57 5.60 -10.94
N HIS A 48 6.55 6.01 -10.13
CA HIS A 48 7.10 7.35 -10.16
C HIS A 48 8.53 7.29 -10.65
N TYR A 49 8.89 8.10 -11.64
CA TYR A 49 10.26 8.15 -12.14
C TYR A 49 10.85 9.55 -12.08
N VAL A 50 12.05 9.62 -11.51
CA VAL A 50 12.87 10.82 -11.53
C VAL A 50 14.29 10.45 -11.98
N PRO A 51 14.89 11.18 -12.94
CA PRO A 51 16.21 10.82 -13.46
C PRO A 51 17.31 10.75 -12.40
N SER A 52 17.22 11.54 -11.33
CA SER A 52 18.16 11.53 -10.21
C SER A 52 18.13 10.25 -9.36
N ALA A 53 17.07 9.43 -9.48
CA ALA A 53 16.93 8.14 -8.81
C ALA A 53 16.88 6.98 -9.82
N ALA A 54 17.33 7.19 -11.06
CA ALA A 54 17.22 6.20 -12.12
C ALA A 54 17.95 4.89 -11.80
N ASP A 55 19.14 4.98 -11.20
CA ASP A 55 19.94 3.79 -10.85
C ASP A 55 19.31 2.99 -9.70
N LEU A 56 18.46 3.63 -8.90
CA LEU A 56 17.64 2.99 -7.87
C LEU A 56 16.45 2.27 -8.52
N SER A 57 15.60 2.99 -9.26
CA SER A 57 14.25 2.49 -9.61
C SER A 57 14.15 1.83 -10.98
N ALA A 58 14.93 2.25 -11.98
CA ALA A 58 14.81 1.72 -13.33
C ALA A 58 15.14 0.21 -13.45
N PRO A 59 16.14 -0.35 -12.72
CA PRO A 59 16.37 -1.80 -12.70
C PRO A 59 15.15 -2.57 -12.18
N VAL A 60 14.58 -2.13 -11.05
CA VAL A 60 13.40 -2.76 -10.43
C VAL A 60 12.19 -2.69 -11.35
N TYR A 61 11.95 -1.54 -11.98
CA TYR A 61 10.85 -1.36 -12.92
C TYR A 61 11.00 -2.25 -14.15
N ARG A 62 12.21 -2.42 -14.68
CA ARG A 62 12.45 -3.30 -15.83
C ARG A 62 12.03 -4.73 -15.53
N GLU A 63 12.45 -5.27 -14.39
CA GLU A 63 12.12 -6.64 -14.01
C GLU A 63 10.63 -6.82 -13.70
N LEU A 64 10.03 -5.89 -12.96
CA LEU A 64 8.60 -5.93 -12.69
C LEU A 64 7.77 -5.88 -13.98
N LEU A 65 8.03 -4.91 -14.85
CA LEU A 65 7.27 -4.72 -16.09
C LEU A 65 7.50 -5.86 -17.09
N ALA A 66 8.66 -6.53 -17.05
CA ALA A 66 8.88 -7.75 -17.82
C ALA A 66 8.05 -8.95 -17.29
N ALA A 67 7.80 -8.99 -15.98
CA ALA A 67 7.03 -10.05 -15.33
C ALA A 67 5.51 -9.84 -15.41
N LEU A 68 5.05 -8.59 -15.56
CA LEU A 68 3.63 -8.25 -15.69
C LEU A 68 3.06 -8.66 -17.07
N PRO A 69 1.76 -8.97 -17.16
CA PRO A 69 1.10 -9.23 -18.43
C PRO A 69 0.91 -7.95 -19.26
N ASP A 70 0.61 -8.12 -20.54
CA ASP A 70 0.47 -7.05 -21.54
C ASP A 70 -0.83 -6.24 -21.40
N ASP A 71 -1.85 -6.81 -20.75
CA ASP A 71 -3.12 -6.14 -20.45
C ASP A 71 -3.03 -5.16 -19.26
N VAL A 72 -1.88 -5.06 -18.60
CA VAL A 72 -1.64 -4.08 -17.54
C VAL A 72 -1.31 -2.71 -18.12
N VAL A 73 -1.89 -1.66 -17.53
CA VAL A 73 -1.49 -0.27 -17.78
C VAL A 73 -0.60 0.22 -16.65
N ALA A 74 0.55 0.78 -16.98
CA ALA A 74 1.44 1.44 -16.03
C ALA A 74 1.39 2.96 -16.23
N TRP A 75 0.77 3.66 -15.29
CA TRP A 75 0.79 5.11 -15.20
C TRP A 75 2.16 5.55 -14.67
N VAL A 76 2.91 6.27 -15.49
CA VAL A 76 4.29 6.69 -15.19
C VAL A 76 4.29 8.18 -14.85
N VAL A 77 4.25 8.47 -13.55
CA VAL A 77 4.34 9.85 -13.05
C VAL A 77 5.79 10.32 -13.18
N VAL A 78 5.99 11.44 -13.87
CA VAL A 78 7.31 11.99 -14.19
C VAL A 78 7.32 13.51 -14.03
N PRO A 79 8.47 14.15 -13.76
CA PRO A 79 8.54 15.60 -13.71
C PRO A 79 8.20 16.24 -15.06
N ASP A 80 8.64 15.63 -16.17
CA ASP A 80 8.42 16.09 -17.54
C ASP A 80 8.51 14.92 -18.54
N MET A 81 8.23 15.20 -19.81
CA MET A 81 8.29 14.20 -20.87
C MET A 81 9.72 13.71 -21.18
N ALA A 82 10.76 14.51 -20.93
CA ALA A 82 12.13 14.06 -21.15
C ALA A 82 12.54 12.97 -20.14
N ALA A 83 12.03 13.07 -18.90
CA ALA A 83 12.17 12.02 -17.91
C ALA A 83 11.44 10.73 -18.32
N PHE A 84 10.25 10.84 -18.94
CA PHE A 84 9.57 9.67 -19.49
C PHE A 84 10.38 9.00 -20.61
N ASP A 85 10.90 9.78 -21.57
CA ASP A 85 11.74 9.28 -22.66
C ASP A 85 13.02 8.62 -22.13
N ASP A 86 13.60 9.15 -21.05
CA ASP A 86 14.74 8.53 -20.37
C ASP A 86 14.39 7.18 -19.74
N LEU A 87 13.26 7.09 -19.03
CA LEU A 87 12.79 5.81 -18.50
C LEU A 87 12.52 4.81 -19.63
N ALA A 88 11.78 5.21 -20.67
CA ALA A 88 11.44 4.34 -21.78
C ALA A 88 12.69 3.74 -22.45
N ARG A 89 13.73 4.55 -22.68
CA ARG A 89 15.02 4.06 -23.19
C ARG A 89 15.69 3.04 -22.26
N ARG A 90 15.58 3.23 -20.94
CA ARG A 90 16.16 2.31 -19.94
C ARG A 90 15.40 1.01 -19.84
N LEU A 91 14.07 1.06 -19.93
CA LEU A 91 13.20 -0.11 -19.87
C LEU A 91 13.33 -0.97 -21.13
N GLY A 92 13.48 -0.33 -22.30
CA GLY A 92 13.38 -1.02 -23.58
C GLY A 92 11.95 -1.49 -23.85
N ASP A 93 11.81 -2.61 -24.55
CA ASP A 93 10.49 -3.20 -24.82
C ASP A 93 9.94 -3.86 -23.56
N VAL A 94 8.85 -3.31 -23.04
CA VAL A 94 8.09 -3.88 -21.91
C VAL A 94 6.70 -4.30 -22.37
N ARG A 95 6.09 -5.24 -21.63
CA ARG A 95 4.77 -5.77 -21.98
C ARG A 95 3.62 -4.81 -21.64
N PRO A 96 3.58 -4.20 -20.44
CA PRO A 96 2.50 -3.28 -20.08
C PRO A 96 2.49 -2.03 -20.95
N THR A 97 1.29 -1.47 -21.14
CA THR A 97 1.16 -0.16 -21.78
C THR A 97 1.65 0.93 -20.82
N LEU A 98 2.66 1.70 -21.21
CA LEU A 98 3.16 2.83 -20.43
C LEU A 98 2.41 4.12 -20.80
N VAL A 99 1.84 4.80 -19.80
CA VAL A 99 1.14 6.08 -20.00
C VAL A 99 1.81 7.17 -19.16
N PRO A 100 2.43 8.20 -19.78
CA PRO A 100 3.12 9.26 -19.04
C PRO A 100 2.14 10.20 -18.36
N VAL A 101 2.48 10.62 -17.14
CA VAL A 101 1.78 11.68 -16.39
C VAL A 101 2.82 12.74 -15.98
N PRO A 102 3.09 13.74 -16.84
CA PRO A 102 4.02 14.81 -16.52
C PRO A 102 3.41 15.79 -15.51
N VAL A 103 4.06 15.99 -14.36
CA VAL A 103 3.51 16.80 -13.25
C VAL A 103 4.08 18.22 -13.17
N GLY A 104 5.22 18.49 -13.81
CA GLY A 104 5.80 19.84 -13.86
C GLY A 104 6.35 20.35 -12.52
N HIS A 105 6.56 19.47 -11.54
CA HIS A 105 7.16 19.82 -10.25
C HIS A 105 8.09 18.71 -9.74
N ALA A 106 8.88 19.03 -8.71
CA ALA A 106 9.75 18.05 -8.05
C ALA A 106 8.93 16.96 -7.35
N MET A 107 9.43 15.73 -7.39
CA MET A 107 8.83 14.55 -6.77
C MET A 107 9.93 13.52 -6.48
N THR A 108 9.57 12.40 -5.85
CA THR A 108 10.42 11.24 -5.59
C THR A 108 9.82 9.98 -6.22
N THR A 109 10.63 8.91 -6.29
CA THR A 109 10.25 7.64 -6.92
C THR A 109 9.34 6.74 -6.04
N TRP A 110 9.14 7.11 -4.77
CA TRP A 110 8.37 6.32 -3.80
C TRP A 110 6.86 6.55 -3.97
N SER A 111 6.27 5.91 -4.97
CA SER A 111 4.86 6.11 -5.34
C SER A 111 3.90 5.63 -4.26
N ARG A 112 4.22 4.53 -3.56
CA ARG A 112 3.35 3.87 -2.57
C ARG A 112 2.91 4.77 -1.44
N ASP A 113 3.78 5.68 -1.01
CA ASP A 113 3.58 6.42 0.23
C ASP A 113 2.55 7.54 0.10
N ARG A 114 2.12 7.89 -1.11
CA ARG A 114 1.50 9.21 -1.38
C ARG A 114 0.00 9.25 -1.25
N TRP A 115 -0.63 8.07 -1.31
CA TRP A 115 -2.07 7.94 -1.23
C TRP A 115 -2.47 6.48 -1.03
N LEU A 116 -3.72 6.29 -0.65
CA LEU A 116 -4.42 5.02 -0.67
C LEU A 116 -5.43 5.00 -1.82
N ALA A 117 -5.52 3.90 -2.57
CA ALA A 117 -6.60 3.71 -3.55
C ALA A 117 -7.83 3.14 -2.84
N LEU A 118 -8.96 3.86 -2.94
CA LEU A 118 -10.27 3.37 -2.51
C LEU A 118 -11.04 2.94 -3.75
N ALA A 119 -11.25 1.64 -3.89
CA ALA A 119 -12.06 1.06 -4.94
C ALA A 119 -13.55 1.39 -4.70
N PRO A 120 -14.29 1.76 -5.76
CA PRO A 120 -15.72 1.89 -5.69
C PRO A 120 -16.40 0.50 -5.68
N ASP A 121 -17.64 0.45 -5.18
CA ASP A 121 -18.47 -0.76 -5.31
C ASP A 121 -18.89 -1.04 -6.76
N ASP A 122 -19.16 0.02 -7.54
CA ASP A 122 -19.40 -0.10 -8.99
C ASP A 122 -18.07 0.11 -9.75
N PRO A 123 -17.56 -0.89 -10.49
CA PRO A 123 -16.29 -0.75 -11.23
C PRO A 123 -16.35 0.29 -12.36
N SER A 124 -17.53 0.82 -12.68
CA SER A 124 -17.69 1.95 -13.60
C SER A 124 -17.48 3.33 -12.94
N ASP A 125 -17.48 3.40 -11.62
CA ASP A 125 -17.13 4.62 -10.90
C ASP A 125 -15.60 4.84 -10.86
N PRO A 126 -15.13 6.08 -10.69
CA PRO A 126 -13.71 6.37 -10.57
C PRO A 126 -13.15 5.88 -9.22
N VAL A 127 -11.90 5.41 -9.24
CA VAL A 127 -11.14 5.10 -8.01
C VAL A 127 -10.86 6.40 -7.26
N THR A 128 -10.97 6.39 -5.93
CA THR A 128 -10.57 7.56 -5.13
C THR A 128 -9.15 7.43 -4.63
N LEU A 129 -8.31 8.39 -4.94
CA LEU A 129 -6.96 8.55 -4.39
C LEU A 129 -7.06 9.36 -3.10
N LEU A 130 -7.08 8.67 -1.97
CA LEU A 130 -7.12 9.27 -0.65
C LEU A 130 -5.70 9.74 -0.28
N LEU A 131 -5.48 11.05 -0.36
CA LEU A 131 -4.24 11.73 -0.03
C LEU A 131 -4.18 12.00 1.48
N PRO A 132 -2.99 11.93 2.11
CA PRO A 132 -2.86 12.34 3.50
C PRO A 132 -3.09 13.85 3.67
N SER A 133 -3.33 14.27 4.91
CA SER A 133 -3.52 15.68 5.25
C SER A 133 -2.31 16.52 4.81
N ALA A 134 -1.11 16.06 5.13
CA ALA A 134 0.16 16.60 4.66
C ALA A 134 1.23 15.50 4.56
N GLU A 135 2.29 15.77 3.79
CA GLU A 135 3.47 14.88 3.67
C GLU A 135 4.34 14.94 4.92
N ASP A 136 4.77 13.78 5.42
CA ASP A 136 5.78 13.71 6.47
C ASP A 136 7.18 13.99 5.89
N GLY A 137 7.98 14.77 6.62
CA GLY A 137 9.35 15.08 6.24
C GLY A 137 9.51 16.05 5.06
N ALA A 138 8.45 16.71 4.58
CA ALA A 138 8.54 17.74 3.55
C ALA A 138 9.49 18.90 3.93
N GLU A 139 9.61 19.20 5.23
CA GLU A 139 10.55 20.19 5.76
C GLU A 139 12.02 19.72 5.66
N ALA A 140 12.26 18.41 5.82
CA ALA A 140 13.59 17.81 5.76
C ALA A 140 14.02 17.45 4.32
N TRP A 141 13.06 17.19 3.43
CA TRP A 141 13.31 16.88 2.04
C TRP A 141 12.32 17.65 1.15
N PRO A 142 12.66 18.87 0.70
CA PRO A 142 11.74 19.74 -0.03
C PRO A 142 11.14 19.12 -1.30
N ALA A 143 11.86 18.22 -1.99
CA ALA A 143 11.31 17.50 -3.13
C ALA A 143 10.11 16.60 -2.75
N ARG A 144 10.02 16.14 -1.49
CA ARG A 144 8.85 15.41 -0.99
C ARG A 144 7.59 16.26 -0.87
N ALA A 145 7.72 17.59 -0.82
CA ALA A 145 6.55 18.47 -0.76
C ALA A 145 5.65 18.31 -2.00
N GLY A 146 6.23 18.02 -3.17
CA GLY A 146 5.48 17.76 -4.39
C GLY A 146 4.85 16.36 -4.45
N ASP A 147 5.29 15.41 -3.61
CA ASP A 147 4.81 14.04 -3.71
C ASP A 147 3.31 13.89 -3.38
N ALA A 148 2.78 14.67 -2.44
CA ALA A 148 1.34 14.67 -2.14
C ALA A 148 0.49 15.25 -3.27
N GLN A 149 1.10 16.01 -4.18
CA GLN A 149 0.42 16.58 -5.32
C GLN A 149 0.22 15.54 -6.42
N THR A 150 1.11 14.53 -6.54
CA THR A 150 1.07 13.58 -7.65
C THR A 150 -0.24 12.80 -7.75
N GLY A 151 -0.91 12.52 -6.62
CA GLY A 151 -2.24 11.90 -6.63
C GLY A 151 -3.32 12.82 -7.21
N ARG A 152 -3.21 14.14 -7.04
CA ARG A 152 -4.11 15.11 -7.71
C ARG A 152 -3.80 15.20 -9.20
N ASP A 153 -2.52 15.24 -9.57
CA ASP A 153 -2.12 15.32 -10.98
C ASP A 153 -2.55 14.06 -11.75
N LEU A 154 -2.39 12.89 -11.13
CA LEU A 154 -2.87 11.62 -11.67
C LEU A 154 -4.40 11.59 -11.85
N ALA A 155 -5.15 12.09 -10.86
CA ALA A 155 -6.62 12.20 -10.95
C ALA A 155 -7.08 13.26 -11.97
N ALA A 156 -6.29 14.30 -12.22
CA ALA A 156 -6.59 15.33 -13.22
C ALA A 156 -6.25 14.88 -14.66
N HIS A 157 -5.46 13.82 -14.83
CA HIS A 157 -5.09 13.31 -16.13
C HIS A 157 -6.31 12.74 -16.88
N PRO A 158 -6.58 13.16 -18.14
CA PRO A 158 -7.88 12.98 -18.80
C PRO A 158 -8.26 11.52 -19.08
N PHE A 159 -7.29 10.61 -19.09
CA PHE A 159 -7.51 9.19 -19.33
C PHE A 159 -7.58 8.37 -18.05
N THR A 160 -7.25 8.95 -16.90
CA THR A 160 -7.30 8.25 -15.62
C THR A 160 -8.73 8.28 -15.11
N ARG A 161 -9.31 7.12 -14.80
CA ARG A 161 -10.60 7.03 -14.11
C ARG A 161 -10.40 7.09 -12.61
N ALA A 162 -9.90 8.22 -12.14
CA ALA A 162 -9.65 8.48 -10.74
C ALA A 162 -10.10 9.87 -10.33
N VAL A 163 -10.47 10.01 -9.06
CA VAL A 163 -10.66 11.29 -8.36
C VAL A 163 -9.69 11.33 -7.20
N SER A 164 -9.38 12.52 -6.68
CA SER A 164 -8.55 12.64 -5.49
C SER A 164 -9.33 13.30 -4.36
N GLU A 165 -9.06 12.84 -3.13
CA GLU A 165 -9.66 13.36 -1.91
C GLU A 165 -8.56 13.57 -0.88
N ARG A 166 -8.67 14.62 -0.06
CA ARG A 166 -7.73 14.87 1.03
C ARG A 166 -8.31 14.39 2.35
N SER A 167 -7.62 13.45 2.99
CA SER A 167 -7.94 13.00 4.34
C SER A 167 -7.62 14.08 5.38
N ALA A 168 -8.37 14.08 6.48
CA ALA A 168 -8.00 14.80 7.69
C ALA A 168 -6.83 14.14 8.45
N LEU A 169 -6.53 12.86 8.16
CA LEU A 169 -5.52 12.06 8.85
C LEU A 169 -4.14 12.19 8.18
N TYR A 170 -3.09 12.02 8.99
CA TYR A 170 -1.69 12.00 8.58
C TYR A 170 -1.18 10.57 8.48
N PHE A 171 -0.73 10.15 7.30
CA PHE A 171 -0.26 8.78 7.07
C PHE A 171 0.62 8.71 5.80
N ASP A 172 1.36 7.63 5.65
CA ASP A 172 1.96 7.23 4.36
C ASP A 172 1.18 6.02 3.84
N GLY A 173 0.97 5.88 2.53
CA GLY A 173 0.27 4.72 1.96
C GLY A 173 0.95 3.38 2.29
N GLY A 174 2.27 3.38 2.50
CA GLY A 174 3.03 2.23 2.97
C GLY A 174 2.70 1.78 4.40
N ASP A 175 2.08 2.63 5.22
CA ASP A 175 1.65 2.28 6.58
C ASP A 175 0.49 1.27 6.63
N PHE A 176 -0.05 0.90 5.47
CA PHE A 176 -1.21 0.03 5.33
C PHE A 176 -0.88 -1.21 4.49
N VAL A 177 -1.43 -2.33 4.94
CA VAL A 177 -1.75 -3.49 4.10
C VAL A 177 -3.20 -3.88 4.36
N ALA A 178 -3.89 -4.37 3.35
CA ALA A 178 -5.30 -4.73 3.50
C ALA A 178 -5.65 -5.99 2.72
N ASP A 179 -6.60 -6.76 3.23
CA ASP A 179 -7.34 -7.73 2.44
C ASP A 179 -8.77 -7.22 2.16
N ALA A 180 -9.63 -8.11 1.68
CA ALA A 180 -11.03 -7.80 1.40
C ALA A 180 -11.87 -7.42 2.64
N GLU A 181 -11.40 -7.69 3.87
CA GLU A 181 -12.17 -7.47 5.10
C GLU A 181 -11.52 -6.41 6.03
N THR A 182 -10.19 -6.44 6.14
CA THR A 182 -9.44 -5.76 7.19
C THR A 182 -8.25 -4.98 6.62
N ALA A 183 -8.08 -3.75 7.10
CA ALA A 183 -6.86 -2.97 6.95
C ALA A 183 -6.02 -3.05 8.22
N PHE A 184 -4.75 -3.44 8.09
CA PHE A 184 -3.78 -3.43 9.18
C PHE A 184 -2.90 -2.19 9.07
N VAL A 185 -2.71 -1.50 10.21
CA VAL A 185 -2.14 -0.15 10.25
C VAL A 185 -0.99 -0.09 11.22
N THR A 186 0.15 0.49 10.79
CA THR A 186 1.34 0.63 11.64
C THR A 186 1.08 1.51 12.88
N PRO A 187 1.84 1.34 13.97
CA PRO A 187 1.76 2.25 15.13
C PRO A 187 2.11 3.70 14.79
N ARG A 188 2.83 3.95 13.68
CA ARG A 188 3.25 5.29 13.24
C ARG A 188 2.05 6.18 12.92
N VAL A 189 1.00 5.64 12.28
CA VAL A 189 -0.22 6.40 11.98
C VAL A 189 -0.87 6.90 13.26
N LEU A 190 -0.92 6.08 14.32
CA LEU A 190 -1.44 6.52 15.61
C LEU A 190 -0.62 7.66 16.20
N ARG A 191 0.70 7.53 16.25
CA ARG A 191 1.57 8.58 16.80
C ARG A 191 1.48 9.90 16.03
N ARG A 192 1.30 9.85 14.71
CA ARG A 192 1.18 11.05 13.87
C ARG A 192 -0.15 11.79 14.07
N ASN A 193 -1.22 11.08 14.43
CA ASN A 193 -2.57 11.65 14.54
C ASN A 193 -2.98 11.96 15.98
N MET A 194 -2.41 11.26 16.96
CA MET A 194 -2.72 11.45 18.37
C MET A 194 -2.39 12.89 18.79
N SER A 195 -3.33 13.53 19.49
CA SER A 195 -3.25 14.94 19.90
C SER A 195 -3.27 15.98 18.77
N ARG A 196 -3.32 15.57 17.50
CA ARG A 196 -3.51 16.46 16.34
C ARG A 196 -4.92 16.41 15.79
N VAL A 197 -5.40 15.20 15.51
CA VAL A 197 -6.68 14.95 14.82
C VAL A 197 -7.60 14.07 15.66
N VAL A 198 -7.03 13.16 16.45
CA VAL A 198 -7.77 12.18 17.26
C VAL A 198 -7.29 12.19 18.71
N ALA A 199 -8.19 11.92 19.65
CA ALA A 199 -7.87 11.93 21.07
C ALA A 199 -7.16 10.65 21.53
N ASP A 200 -7.51 9.51 20.95
CA ASP A 200 -7.01 8.19 21.34
C ASP A 200 -7.07 7.19 20.18
N ARG A 201 -6.64 5.96 20.47
CA ARG A 201 -6.58 4.84 19.52
C ARG A 201 -7.95 4.41 19.01
N ALA A 202 -8.98 4.40 19.86
CA ALA A 202 -10.31 3.98 19.45
C ALA A 202 -10.92 4.99 18.48
N HIS A 203 -10.74 6.29 18.75
CA HIS A 203 -11.12 7.36 17.83
C HIS A 203 -10.38 7.26 16.49
N LEU A 204 -9.07 6.97 16.49
CA LEU A 204 -8.34 6.73 15.25
C LEU A 204 -8.90 5.55 14.47
N GLN A 205 -9.09 4.42 15.14
CA GLN A 205 -9.57 3.20 14.51
C GLN A 205 -10.94 3.47 13.85
N HIS A 206 -11.87 4.09 14.57
CA HIS A 206 -13.18 4.43 14.01
C HIS A 206 -13.09 5.38 12.81
N ALA A 207 -12.27 6.43 12.89
CA ALA A 207 -12.06 7.36 11.77
C ALA A 207 -11.50 6.65 10.53
N LEU A 208 -10.56 5.71 10.72
CA LEU A 208 -10.03 4.90 9.64
C LEU A 208 -11.07 3.90 9.11
N GLU A 209 -11.88 3.26 9.95
CA GLU A 209 -12.93 2.32 9.50
C GLU A 209 -13.96 3.01 8.60
N VAL A 210 -14.40 4.21 8.99
CA VAL A 210 -15.31 5.04 8.19
C VAL A 210 -14.64 5.45 6.87
N THR A 211 -13.39 5.90 6.92
CA THR A 211 -12.68 6.41 5.74
C THR A 211 -12.31 5.29 4.74
N LEU A 212 -11.90 4.13 5.26
CA LEU A 212 -11.36 3.03 4.47
C LEU A 212 -12.42 2.01 4.07
N GLY A 213 -13.63 2.07 4.62
CA GLY A 213 -14.69 1.10 4.34
C GLY A 213 -14.31 -0.35 4.69
N ARG A 214 -13.41 -0.53 5.67
CA ARG A 214 -12.87 -1.83 6.11
C ARG A 214 -12.80 -1.87 7.63
N ARG A 215 -12.79 -3.08 8.21
CA ARG A 215 -12.38 -3.25 9.60
C ARG A 215 -10.93 -2.77 9.74
N VAL A 216 -10.58 -2.11 10.84
CA VAL A 216 -9.21 -1.63 11.04
C VAL A 216 -8.58 -2.28 12.26
N VAL A 217 -7.36 -2.78 12.07
CA VAL A 217 -6.49 -3.24 13.16
C VAL A 217 -5.27 -2.31 13.21
N VAL A 218 -5.30 -1.38 14.16
CA VAL A 218 -4.11 -0.58 14.49
C VAL A 218 -3.18 -1.44 15.32
N LEU A 219 -1.93 -1.64 14.90
CA LEU A 219 -0.92 -2.40 15.64
C LEU A 219 -0.45 -1.63 16.88
N ALA A 220 -0.18 -2.33 17.98
CA ALA A 220 0.25 -1.71 19.23
C ALA A 220 1.77 -1.52 19.27
N ASP A 221 2.47 -2.58 18.89
CA ASP A 221 3.91 -2.65 18.75
C ASP A 221 4.21 -3.35 17.44
N ALA A 222 5.24 -2.87 16.75
CA ALA A 222 5.69 -3.34 15.46
C ALA A 222 7.09 -2.77 15.18
N PRO A 223 7.83 -3.33 14.22
CA PRO A 223 9.00 -2.65 13.69
C PRO A 223 8.67 -1.24 13.19
N GLU A 224 9.62 -0.32 13.34
CA GLU A 224 9.49 1.10 12.93
C GLU A 224 9.64 1.26 11.40
N HIS A 225 8.73 0.64 10.65
CA HIS A 225 8.70 0.65 9.20
C HIS A 225 7.26 0.57 8.66
N HIS A 226 7.09 0.76 7.35
CA HIS A 226 5.85 0.47 6.61
C HIS A 226 5.38 -0.98 6.77
N ALA A 227 4.05 -1.18 6.83
CA ALA A 227 3.42 -2.46 7.11
C ALA A 227 3.86 -3.56 6.14
N GLY A 228 3.88 -3.24 4.85
CA GLY A 228 4.28 -4.18 3.79
C GLY A 228 5.74 -4.63 3.86
N MET A 229 6.54 -4.09 4.77
CA MET A 229 7.94 -4.54 4.97
C MET A 229 8.03 -5.72 5.93
N PHE A 230 7.06 -5.88 6.84
CA PHE A 230 7.07 -6.94 7.87
C PHE A 230 5.85 -7.84 7.86
N MET A 231 4.77 -7.50 7.14
CA MET A 231 3.61 -8.38 6.97
C MET A 231 2.91 -8.20 5.63
N MET A 232 2.20 -9.24 5.17
CA MET A 232 1.42 -9.22 3.93
C MET A 232 0.20 -10.15 4.03
N PRO A 233 -1.04 -9.65 3.85
CA PRO A 233 -2.21 -10.51 3.75
C PRO A 233 -2.18 -11.30 2.44
N ILE A 234 -2.63 -12.56 2.49
CA ILE A 234 -2.53 -13.49 1.34
C ILE A 234 -3.85 -14.24 1.08
N GLY A 235 -4.99 -13.63 1.43
CA GLY A 235 -6.32 -14.19 1.22
C GLY A 235 -6.77 -15.20 2.27
N GLY A 236 -8.09 -15.27 2.47
CA GLY A 236 -8.73 -16.28 3.32
C GLY A 236 -8.33 -16.17 4.80
N ARG A 237 -8.17 -14.95 5.31
CA ARG A 237 -7.69 -14.66 6.68
C ARG A 237 -6.34 -15.30 6.99
N ARG A 238 -5.45 -15.33 6.01
CA ARG A 238 -4.06 -15.73 6.18
C ARG A 238 -3.14 -14.52 6.04
N MET A 239 -2.09 -14.49 6.84
CA MET A 239 -1.09 -13.44 6.85
C MET A 239 0.30 -14.07 6.83
N LEU A 240 1.21 -13.51 6.03
CA LEU A 240 2.63 -13.74 6.20
C LEU A 240 3.22 -12.65 7.10
N VAL A 241 4.04 -13.04 8.07
CA VAL A 241 4.76 -12.10 8.97
C VAL A 241 6.24 -12.46 8.97
N GLY A 242 7.10 -11.45 8.85
CA GLY A 242 8.54 -11.62 8.84
C GLY A 242 9.08 -12.20 10.15
N ASP A 243 10.17 -12.95 10.06
CA ASP A 243 10.79 -13.63 11.20
C ASP A 243 12.33 -13.61 11.08
N PRO A 244 13.01 -12.70 11.81
CA PRO A 244 14.47 -12.64 11.85
C PRO A 244 15.14 -13.94 12.32
N SER A 245 14.51 -14.72 13.20
CA SER A 245 15.07 -15.98 13.71
C SER A 245 15.18 -17.05 12.63
N LEU A 246 14.27 -17.06 11.65
CA LEU A 246 14.36 -17.97 10.50
C LEU A 246 15.55 -17.62 9.61
N ALA A 247 15.87 -16.34 9.45
CA ALA A 247 17.07 -15.93 8.73
C ALA A 247 18.34 -16.28 9.51
N ALA A 248 18.34 -16.08 10.84
CA ALA A 248 19.45 -16.44 11.72
C ALA A 248 19.86 -17.92 11.60
N ALA A 249 18.88 -18.81 11.41
CA ALA A 249 19.13 -20.24 11.22
C ALA A 249 19.78 -20.61 9.88
N LEU A 250 19.76 -19.71 8.89
CA LEU A 250 20.19 -19.95 7.51
C LEU A 250 21.54 -19.30 7.16
N VAL A 251 22.12 -18.55 8.10
CA VAL A 251 23.32 -17.72 7.86
C VAL A 251 24.37 -17.97 8.93
N SER A 252 25.63 -18.10 8.49
CA SER A 252 26.77 -18.32 9.40
C SER A 252 27.41 -17.03 9.90
N ASP A 253 27.27 -15.93 9.15
CA ASP A 253 27.85 -14.64 9.46
C ASP A 253 26.82 -13.51 9.28
N PRO A 254 26.11 -13.12 10.36
CA PRO A 254 25.15 -12.02 10.33
C PRO A 254 25.76 -10.65 10.01
N GLU A 255 27.06 -10.43 10.26
CA GLU A 255 27.72 -9.15 9.99
C GLU A 255 27.90 -8.90 8.48
N ALA A 256 28.06 -9.98 7.71
CA ALA A 256 28.18 -9.93 6.26
C ALA A 256 26.84 -9.66 5.55
N LEU A 257 25.71 -9.76 6.26
CA LEU A 257 24.38 -9.49 5.70
C LEU A 257 24.08 -8.00 5.72
N ILE A 258 23.38 -7.51 4.69
CA ILE A 258 22.94 -6.12 4.60
C ILE A 258 24.08 -5.12 4.91
N PRO A 259 25.16 -5.10 4.10
CA PRO A 259 26.27 -4.18 4.36
C PRO A 259 25.83 -2.71 4.45
N ALA A 260 24.86 -2.31 3.63
CA ALA A 260 24.30 -0.95 3.63
C ALA A 260 23.62 -0.56 4.95
N GLY A 261 23.13 -1.54 5.73
CA GLY A 261 22.48 -1.32 7.03
C GLY A 261 23.39 -1.55 8.23
N GLY A 262 24.70 -1.74 8.01
CA GLY A 262 25.67 -1.98 9.08
C GLY A 262 25.63 -3.38 9.70
N GLY A 263 25.16 -4.37 8.95
CA GLY A 263 24.96 -5.74 9.42
C GLY A 263 23.49 -6.04 9.74
N ALA A 264 23.16 -7.32 9.89
CA ALA A 264 21.83 -7.75 10.32
C ALA A 264 21.57 -7.48 11.82
N ASP A 265 20.38 -7.00 12.15
CA ASP A 265 19.86 -6.93 13.51
C ASP A 265 18.99 -8.15 13.82
N LEU A 266 19.64 -9.20 14.29
CA LEU A 266 18.98 -10.44 14.73
C LEU A 266 18.80 -10.47 16.26
N SER A 267 18.75 -9.31 16.91
CA SER A 267 18.62 -9.22 18.36
C SER A 267 17.24 -9.69 18.84
N ALA A 268 17.18 -10.15 20.09
CA ALA A 268 15.92 -10.55 20.72
C ALA A 268 14.90 -9.40 20.79
N ALA A 269 15.36 -8.15 20.95
CA ALA A 269 14.50 -6.98 20.96
C ALA A 269 13.84 -6.76 19.59
N THR A 270 14.59 -6.97 18.51
CA THR A 270 14.05 -6.87 17.14
C THR A 270 13.10 -8.01 16.85
N GLN A 271 13.46 -9.26 17.20
CA GLN A 271 12.55 -10.41 17.09
C GLN A 271 11.21 -10.19 17.81
N ALA A 272 11.23 -9.68 19.04
CA ALA A 272 10.03 -9.47 19.84
C ALA A 272 9.00 -8.55 19.16
N ARG A 273 9.45 -7.58 18.35
CA ARG A 273 8.54 -6.72 17.58
C ARG A 273 7.82 -7.47 16.45
N PHE A 274 8.49 -8.42 15.80
CA PHE A 274 7.85 -9.28 14.79
C PHE A 274 6.89 -10.28 15.44
N ASP A 275 7.22 -10.77 16.64
CA ASP A 275 6.33 -11.64 17.42
C ASP A 275 5.06 -10.89 17.84
N ALA A 276 5.20 -9.64 18.31
CA ALA A 276 4.06 -8.78 18.64
C ALA A 276 3.11 -8.54 17.45
N VAL A 277 3.66 -8.41 16.23
CA VAL A 277 2.84 -8.33 15.01
C VAL A 277 2.09 -9.63 14.76
N ALA A 278 2.75 -10.79 14.85
CA ALA A 278 2.10 -12.08 14.68
C ALA A 278 0.98 -12.30 15.70
N ASP A 279 1.22 -11.99 16.98
CA ASP A 279 0.23 -12.10 18.04
C ASP A 279 -0.98 -11.18 17.78
N ALA A 280 -0.74 -9.93 17.36
CA ALA A 280 -1.82 -9.00 17.03
C ALA A 280 -2.66 -9.47 15.84
N VAL A 281 -2.02 -10.02 14.81
CA VAL A 281 -2.70 -10.57 13.63
C VAL A 281 -3.50 -11.82 14.01
N THR A 282 -2.94 -12.73 14.80
CA THR A 282 -3.65 -13.91 15.31
C THR A 282 -4.84 -13.52 16.18
N ALA A 283 -4.68 -12.53 17.07
CA ALA A 283 -5.77 -11.98 17.88
C ALA A 283 -6.88 -11.35 17.04
N ALA A 284 -6.57 -10.85 15.83
CA ALA A 284 -7.56 -10.34 14.89
C ALA A 284 -8.35 -11.45 14.16
N GLY A 285 -7.97 -12.71 14.32
CA GLY A 285 -8.64 -13.89 13.76
C GLY A 285 -7.96 -14.49 12.53
N TYR A 286 -6.68 -14.17 12.30
CA TYR A 286 -5.92 -14.61 11.14
C TYR A 286 -5.01 -15.79 11.47
N THR A 287 -4.78 -16.65 10.49
CA THR A 287 -3.69 -17.65 10.53
C THR A 287 -2.40 -16.99 10.07
N VAL A 288 -1.37 -17.04 10.92
CA VAL A 288 -0.06 -16.45 10.63
C VAL A 288 0.91 -17.53 10.16
N THR A 289 1.60 -17.28 9.05
CA THR A 289 2.78 -18.04 8.61
C THR A 289 4.00 -17.15 8.67
N ARG A 290 5.11 -17.69 9.19
CA ARG A 290 6.37 -16.96 9.37
C ARG A 290 7.23 -17.09 8.12
N ILE A 291 7.88 -16.00 7.70
CA ILE A 291 8.78 -15.97 6.53
C ILE A 291 10.13 -15.37 6.94
N PRO A 292 11.27 -15.90 6.45
CA PRO A 292 12.57 -15.28 6.72
C PRO A 292 12.57 -13.80 6.33
N LEU A 293 13.23 -12.98 7.14
CA LEU A 293 13.43 -11.56 6.89
C LEU A 293 14.72 -11.13 7.59
N VAL A 294 15.47 -10.22 6.99
CA VAL A 294 16.70 -9.68 7.59
C VAL A 294 16.55 -8.16 7.74
N PRO A 295 16.35 -7.64 8.96
CA PRO A 295 16.40 -6.20 9.20
C PRO A 295 17.85 -5.76 9.43
N GLY A 296 18.22 -4.58 8.97
CA GLY A 296 19.53 -3.96 9.22
C GLY A 296 19.57 -3.26 10.58
N ARG A 297 20.77 -3.07 11.14
CA ARG A 297 20.99 -2.37 12.42
C ARG A 297 20.66 -0.90 12.41
N ASP A 298 20.67 -0.29 11.22
CA ASP A 298 20.19 1.08 11.02
C ASP A 298 18.67 1.23 11.22
N GLY A 299 17.93 0.11 11.33
CA GLY A 299 16.48 0.05 11.47
C GLY A 299 15.70 0.37 10.20
N ARG A 300 16.36 0.61 9.06
CA ARG A 300 15.76 1.13 7.82
C ARG A 300 16.06 0.27 6.60
N THR A 301 17.23 -0.33 6.54
CA THR A 301 17.67 -1.16 5.41
C THR A 301 17.28 -2.61 5.66
N TRP A 302 16.45 -3.19 4.81
CA TRP A 302 15.85 -4.51 5.07
C TRP A 302 15.92 -5.40 3.82
N TRP A 303 16.26 -6.67 3.99
CA TRP A 303 15.93 -7.71 3.02
C TRP A 303 14.64 -8.39 3.45
N THR A 304 13.56 -8.06 2.73
CA THR A 304 12.23 -8.59 2.99
C THR A 304 11.62 -9.11 1.70
N TRP A 305 11.17 -10.36 1.72
CA TRP A 305 10.45 -11.00 0.61
C TRP A 305 8.93 -10.79 0.68
N LEU A 306 8.47 -9.94 1.61
CA LEU A 306 7.06 -9.59 1.80
C LEU A 306 6.65 -8.36 0.99
N ASN A 307 7.58 -7.44 0.71
CA ASN A 307 7.28 -6.14 0.10
C ASN A 307 7.06 -6.23 -1.42
N GLY A 308 6.22 -7.16 -1.85
CA GLY A 308 5.88 -7.43 -3.23
C GLY A 308 4.48 -7.00 -3.62
N LEU A 309 4.06 -7.40 -4.81
CA LEU A 309 2.68 -7.24 -5.30
C LEU A 309 2.02 -8.61 -5.42
N LEU A 310 0.74 -8.70 -5.08
CA LEU A 310 -0.06 -9.92 -5.25
C LEU A 310 -1.16 -9.68 -6.29
N GLU A 311 -1.49 -10.72 -7.03
CA GLU A 311 -2.68 -10.79 -7.85
C GLU A 311 -3.20 -12.23 -7.93
N THR A 312 -4.47 -12.38 -8.29
CA THR A 312 -5.03 -13.66 -8.74
C THR A 312 -5.52 -13.49 -10.17
N ARG A 313 -4.91 -14.21 -11.10
CA ARG A 313 -5.21 -14.11 -12.53
C ARG A 313 -5.65 -15.46 -13.07
N ALA A 314 -6.85 -15.51 -13.67
CA ALA A 314 -7.45 -16.75 -14.14
C ALA A 314 -7.47 -17.88 -13.07
N GLY A 315 -7.67 -17.50 -11.80
CA GLY A 315 -7.66 -18.42 -10.66
C GLY A 315 -6.28 -18.77 -10.12
N GLU A 316 -5.19 -18.33 -10.75
CA GLU A 316 -3.82 -18.54 -10.29
C GLU A 316 -3.36 -17.38 -9.40
N PRO A 317 -3.05 -17.61 -8.11
CA PRO A 317 -2.43 -16.60 -7.25
C PRO A 317 -0.95 -16.44 -7.60
N ILE A 318 -0.54 -15.20 -7.84
CA ILE A 318 0.82 -14.82 -8.26
C ILE A 318 1.38 -13.81 -7.27
N VAL A 319 2.64 -13.98 -6.87
CA VAL A 319 3.41 -12.98 -6.14
C VAL A 319 4.57 -12.48 -6.99
N TYR A 320 4.64 -11.17 -7.14
CA TYR A 320 5.84 -10.47 -7.62
C TYR A 320 6.72 -10.21 -6.40
N MET A 321 7.57 -11.16 -6.09
CA MET A 321 8.35 -11.21 -4.86
C MET A 321 9.65 -10.41 -5.04
N PRO A 322 9.95 -9.42 -4.18
CA PRO A 322 11.24 -8.77 -4.23
C PRO A 322 12.35 -9.78 -3.91
N THR A 323 13.45 -9.70 -4.64
CA THR A 323 14.66 -10.47 -4.44
C THR A 323 15.85 -9.54 -4.26
N PHE A 324 16.94 -10.06 -3.71
CA PHE A 324 18.14 -9.29 -3.39
C PHE A 324 19.36 -10.14 -3.73
N ASP A 325 20.52 -9.48 -3.89
CA ASP A 325 21.84 -10.12 -3.84
C ASP A 325 22.16 -10.60 -2.42
N ALA A 326 21.38 -11.57 -1.96
CA ALA A 326 21.45 -12.20 -0.65
C ALA A 326 21.88 -13.67 -0.79
N PRO A 327 22.38 -14.30 0.28
CA PRO A 327 22.68 -15.73 0.28
C PRO A 327 21.51 -16.56 -0.31
N PRO A 328 21.78 -17.45 -1.30
CA PRO A 328 20.72 -18.17 -2.00
C PRO A 328 19.76 -18.97 -1.10
N ALA A 329 20.25 -19.44 0.05
CA ALA A 329 19.46 -20.17 1.04
C ALA A 329 18.32 -19.32 1.63
N LEU A 330 18.55 -18.03 1.87
CA LEU A 330 17.52 -17.12 2.39
C LEU A 330 16.40 -16.93 1.36
N ARG A 331 16.77 -16.65 0.10
CA ARG A 331 15.80 -16.54 -1.00
C ARG A 331 15.01 -17.84 -1.17
N ALA A 332 15.70 -18.99 -1.23
CA ALA A 332 15.04 -20.28 -1.40
C ALA A 332 14.05 -20.57 -0.28
N ALA A 333 14.38 -20.26 0.97
CA ALA A 333 13.48 -20.43 2.11
C ALA A 333 12.26 -19.50 2.03
N ALA A 334 12.44 -18.23 1.65
CA ALA A 334 11.33 -17.30 1.47
C ALA A 334 10.41 -17.70 0.30
N GLU A 335 10.98 -18.14 -0.83
CA GLU A 335 10.21 -18.64 -1.96
C GLU A 335 9.41 -19.91 -1.60
N ALA A 336 9.98 -20.80 -0.79
CA ALA A 336 9.27 -21.99 -0.33
C ALA A 336 8.02 -21.63 0.45
N VAL A 337 8.09 -20.65 1.36
CA VAL A 337 6.92 -20.16 2.11
C VAL A 337 5.82 -19.64 1.18
N TRP A 338 6.18 -18.87 0.14
CA TRP A 338 5.21 -18.40 -0.85
C TRP A 338 4.58 -19.52 -1.68
N ARG A 339 5.38 -20.49 -2.13
CA ARG A 339 4.89 -21.66 -2.88
C ARG A 339 3.97 -22.54 -2.03
N ASP A 340 4.35 -22.77 -0.77
CA ASP A 340 3.54 -23.53 0.19
C ASP A 340 2.22 -22.82 0.51
N ALA A 341 2.21 -21.48 0.48
CA ALA A 341 1.00 -20.67 0.59
C ALA A 341 0.09 -20.74 -0.66
N GLY A 342 0.57 -21.37 -1.74
CA GLY A 342 -0.14 -21.62 -2.99
C GLY A 342 0.21 -20.69 -4.14
N PHE A 343 1.21 -19.81 -3.99
CA PHE A 343 1.51 -18.79 -4.99
C PHE A 343 2.52 -19.26 -6.04
N THR A 344 2.30 -18.83 -7.28
CA THR A 344 3.36 -18.77 -8.30
C THR A 344 4.27 -17.59 -8.01
N VAL A 345 5.55 -17.86 -7.79
CA VAL A 345 6.55 -16.83 -7.44
C VAL A 345 7.21 -16.29 -8.70
N ARG A 346 7.11 -14.97 -8.91
CA ARG A 346 7.87 -14.21 -9.92
C ARG A 346 8.83 -13.28 -9.18
N GLY A 347 10.12 -13.60 -9.20
CA GLY A 347 11.15 -12.78 -8.58
C GLY A 347 11.33 -11.45 -9.31
N VAL A 348 11.56 -10.38 -8.55
CA VAL A 348 11.93 -9.04 -9.06
C VAL A 348 13.12 -8.55 -8.25
N ASP A 349 14.26 -8.30 -8.88
CA ASP A 349 15.45 -7.79 -8.21
C ASP A 349 15.20 -6.37 -7.68
N ALA A 350 15.22 -6.25 -6.35
CA ALA A 350 15.08 -5.02 -5.58
C ALA A 350 16.38 -4.64 -4.86
N THR A 351 17.53 -5.20 -5.29
CA THR A 351 18.86 -4.93 -4.71
C THR A 351 19.21 -3.45 -4.73
N THR A 352 18.81 -2.72 -5.77
CA THR A 352 19.08 -1.27 -5.84
C THR A 352 18.13 -0.45 -4.98
N ALA A 353 16.96 -0.98 -4.59
CA ALA A 353 15.99 -0.24 -3.78
C ALA A 353 16.27 -0.33 -2.27
N TYR A 354 16.72 -1.49 -1.77
CA TYR A 354 16.90 -1.69 -0.33
C TYR A 354 18.00 -0.81 0.27
N THR A 355 19.04 -0.49 -0.51
CA THR A 355 20.11 0.45 -0.11
C THR A 355 19.60 1.88 0.08
N HIS A 356 18.36 2.15 -0.31
CA HIS A 356 17.65 3.40 -0.12
C HIS A 356 16.38 3.23 0.74
N PHE A 357 16.39 2.24 1.65
CA PHE A 357 15.37 2.03 2.68
C PHE A 357 13.97 1.63 2.16
N GLY A 358 13.92 1.02 0.97
CA GLY A 358 12.67 0.57 0.36
C GLY A 358 12.79 -0.77 -0.36
N SER A 359 11.70 -1.26 -0.92
CA SER A 359 11.70 -2.46 -1.76
C SER A 359 10.65 -2.30 -2.86
N LEU A 360 10.26 -3.37 -3.54
CA LEU A 360 9.39 -3.34 -4.72
C LEU A 360 8.06 -2.60 -4.45
N ARG A 361 7.30 -2.99 -3.43
CA ARG A 361 5.98 -2.38 -3.13
C ARG A 361 6.10 -0.91 -2.74
N CYS A 362 7.24 -0.43 -2.24
CA CYS A 362 7.48 0.99 -1.98
C CYS A 362 7.52 1.85 -3.26
N LEU A 363 7.91 1.26 -4.39
CA LEU A 363 8.06 1.92 -5.68
C LEU A 363 6.81 1.86 -6.56
N VAL A 364 5.79 1.11 -6.14
CA VAL A 364 4.61 0.80 -6.95
C VAL A 364 3.33 0.89 -6.15
N ASN A 365 2.37 1.63 -6.70
CA ASN A 365 0.98 1.61 -6.26
C ASN A 365 0.11 0.81 -7.23
N VAL A 366 -0.91 0.13 -6.71
CA VAL A 366 -1.95 -0.51 -7.55
C VAL A 366 -3.15 0.43 -7.56
N LEU A 367 -3.57 0.85 -8.75
CA LEU A 367 -4.67 1.76 -8.94
C LEU A 367 -6.00 1.03 -9.15
N ARG A 368 -5.98 -0.08 -9.89
CA ARG A 368 -7.18 -0.87 -10.18
C ARG A 368 -6.88 -2.37 -10.27
N ARG A 369 -7.86 -3.15 -9.82
CA ARG A 369 -7.89 -4.62 -9.89
C ARG A 369 -9.19 -5.07 -10.57
N GLY A 370 -9.14 -6.23 -11.21
CA GLY A 370 -10.25 -6.86 -11.94
C GLY A 370 -10.74 -8.17 -11.35
#